data_AF-A0A850MF50-F1
#
_entry.id   AF-A0A850MF50-F1
#
_cell.length_a   1.000
_cell.length_b   1.000
_cell.length_c   1.000
_cell.angle_alpha   90.00
_cell.angle_beta   90.00
_cell.angle_gamma   90.00
#
_symmetry.space_group_name_H-M   'P 1'
#
loop_
_entity.id
_entity.type
_entity.pdbx_description
1 polymer ?
#
loop_
_entity_poly.entity_id
_entity_poly.type
_entity_poly.pdbx_seq_one_letter_code
_entity_poly.pdbx_strand_id
1 'polypeptide(L)'
;MALWLGKVGIEEEDLSKFFRERKKLMEYYLNEMKFRVTLKLTLKELKKFEQAIIQEYGTFTALNSRKAAHAALEKWIQETLSK
;
A
#
# COMPACT_ATOMS: atom_id res chain seq x y z
N MET A 1 -28.83 2.01 4.89
CA MET A 1 -27.40 1.96 5.27
C MET A 1 -26.81 0.69 4.69
N ALA A 2 -25.75 0.78 3.90
CA ALA A 2 -25.15 -0.40 3.27
C ALA A 2 -24.18 -1.09 4.24
N LEU A 3 -24.43 -2.37 4.54
CA LEU A 3 -23.72 -3.19 5.54
C LEU A 3 -22.20 -3.31 5.34
N TRP A 4 -21.67 -2.95 4.17
CA TRP A 4 -20.25 -3.05 3.84
C TRP A 4 -19.37 -1.96 4.47
N LEU A 5 -19.96 -0.86 4.97
CA LEU A 5 -19.21 0.25 5.60
C LEU A 5 -18.53 -0.14 6.94
N GLY A 6 -18.90 -1.29 7.52
CA GLY A 6 -18.33 -1.79 8.78
C GLY A 6 -17.30 -2.93 8.62
N LYS A 7 -17.02 -3.39 7.39
CA LYS A 7 -16.04 -4.46 7.15
C LYS A 7 -14.63 -3.91 6.97
N VAL A 8 -13.64 -4.62 7.52
CA VAL A 8 -12.20 -4.29 7.44
C VAL A 8 -11.67 -4.34 5.99
N GLY A 9 -12.37 -5.07 5.12
CA GLY A 9 -12.15 -5.10 3.67
C GLY A 9 -13.45 -5.38 2.95
N ILE A 10 -13.54 -4.95 1.69
CA ILE A 10 -14.68 -5.21 0.80
C ILE A 10 -14.31 -6.42 -0.06
N GLU A 11 -15.15 -7.45 -0.05
CA GLU A 11 -14.99 -8.63 -0.89
C GLU A 11 -15.81 -8.50 -2.20
N GLU A 12 -15.54 -9.33 -3.21
CA GLU A 12 -16.25 -9.24 -4.51
C GLU A 12 -17.77 -9.36 -4.33
N GLU A 13 -18.21 -10.14 -3.33
CA GLU A 13 -19.62 -10.36 -3.01
C GLU A 13 -20.32 -9.12 -2.44
N ASP A 14 -19.57 -8.24 -1.77
CA ASP A 14 -20.07 -7.00 -1.18
C ASP A 14 -20.34 -5.92 -2.24
N LEU A 15 -19.83 -6.11 -3.46
CA LEU A 15 -20.01 -5.20 -4.59
C LEU A 15 -21.28 -5.52 -5.38
N SER A 16 -21.94 -4.50 -5.92
CA SER A 16 -23.14 -4.70 -6.74
C SER A 16 -22.79 -5.47 -8.04
N LYS A 17 -23.79 -6.17 -8.60
CA LYS A 17 -23.63 -6.97 -9.84
C LYS A 17 -22.97 -6.17 -10.98
N PHE A 18 -23.30 -4.88 -11.08
CA PHE A 18 -22.72 -3.96 -12.04
C PHE A 18 -21.18 -3.82 -11.94
N PHE A 19 -20.63 -3.83 -10.72
CA PHE A 19 -19.18 -3.74 -10.50
C PHE A 19 -18.49 -5.08 -10.73
N ARG A 20 -19.10 -6.20 -10.31
CA ARG A 20 -18.56 -7.56 -10.53
C ARG A 20 -18.39 -7.91 -12.01
N GLU A 21 -19.34 -7.48 -12.85
CA GLU A 21 -19.26 -7.67 -14.30
C GLU A 21 -18.17 -6.82 -14.97
N ARG A 22 -17.62 -5.83 -14.27
CA ARG A 22 -16.56 -4.92 -14.75
C ARG A 22 -15.29 -5.10 -13.94
N LYS A 23 -14.62 -6.26 -14.12
CA LYS A 23 -13.43 -6.68 -13.39
C LYS A 23 -12.35 -5.59 -13.22
N LYS A 24 -12.01 -4.83 -14.26
CA LYS A 24 -11.03 -3.72 -14.17
C LYS A 24 -11.49 -2.57 -13.26
N LEU A 25 -12.79 -2.26 -13.25
CA LEU A 25 -13.37 -1.22 -12.42
C LEU A 25 -13.41 -1.68 -10.95
N MET A 26 -13.79 -2.94 -10.73
CA MET A 26 -13.77 -3.60 -9.43
C MET A 26 -12.37 -3.60 -8.82
N GLU A 27 -11.36 -4.04 -9.57
CA GLU A 27 -9.96 -4.01 -9.14
C GLU A 27 -9.48 -2.59 -8.83
N TYR A 28 -9.93 -1.58 -9.59
CA TYR A 28 -9.64 -0.18 -9.31
C TYR A 28 -10.23 0.27 -7.97
N TYR A 29 -11.53 0.03 -7.72
CA TYR A 29 -12.18 0.41 -6.46
C TYR A 29 -11.60 -0.33 -5.25
N LEU A 30 -11.36 -1.64 -5.35
CA LEU A 30 -10.73 -2.41 -4.27
C LEU A 30 -9.30 -1.93 -3.98
N ASN A 31 -8.56 -1.48 -5.00
CA ASN A 31 -7.23 -0.89 -4.80
C ASN A 31 -7.27 0.56 -4.28
N GLU A 32 -8.25 1.37 -4.70
CA GLU A 32 -8.45 2.74 -4.22
C GLU A 32 -8.87 2.78 -2.74
N MET A 33 -9.60 1.76 -2.28
CA MET A 33 -10.03 1.61 -0.89
C MET A 33 -8.96 1.05 0.03
N LYS A 34 -7.76 0.74 -0.49
CA LYS A 34 -6.61 0.42 0.37
C LYS A 34 -6.22 1.64 1.17
N PHE A 35 -6.03 1.45 2.46
CA PHE A 35 -5.57 2.51 3.36
C PHE A 35 -4.27 3.12 2.84
N ARG A 36 -4.29 4.42 2.54
CA ARG A 36 -3.10 5.15 2.09
C ARG A 36 -2.41 5.75 3.30
N VAL A 37 -1.28 5.17 3.68
CA VAL A 37 -0.39 5.77 4.68
C VAL A 37 0.48 6.81 3.99
N THR A 38 0.36 8.06 4.42
CA THR A 38 1.27 9.13 3.96
C THR A 38 2.32 9.38 5.02
N LEU A 39 3.58 9.08 4.72
CA LEU A 39 4.70 9.36 5.62
C LEU A 39 5.38 10.67 5.19
N LYS A 40 5.44 11.63 6.11
CA LYS A 40 6.20 12.86 5.91
C LYS A 40 7.62 12.64 6.42
N LEU A 41 8.58 12.66 5.52
CA LEU A 41 10.00 12.59 5.86
C LEU A 41 10.60 14.00 5.88
N THR A 42 11.51 14.24 6.81
CA THR A 42 12.36 15.44 6.76
C THR A 42 13.36 15.33 5.62
N LEU A 43 13.92 16.46 5.17
CA LEU A 43 14.89 16.48 4.07
C LEU A 43 16.12 15.57 4.33
N LYS A 44 16.55 15.45 5.59
CA LYS A 44 17.67 14.58 5.98
C LYS A 44 17.31 13.11 5.87
N GLU A 45 16.11 12.74 6.28
CA GLU A 45 15.62 11.35 6.20
C GLU A 45 15.36 10.93 4.76
N LEU A 46 14.81 11.84 3.95
CA LEU A 46 14.61 11.60 2.52
C LEU A 46 15.94 11.27 1.82
N LYS A 47 17.00 12.06 2.07
CA LYS A 47 18.33 11.79 1.49
C LYS A 47 18.89 10.43 1.89
N LYS A 48 18.71 10.03 3.16
CA LYS A 48 19.13 8.71 3.64
C LYS A 48 18.32 7.59 2.97
N PHE A 49 17.02 7.79 2.80
CA PHE A 49 16.14 6.84 2.14
C PHE A 49 16.48 6.68 0.65
N GLU A 50 16.71 7.78 -0.06
CA GLU A 50 17.17 7.77 -1.45
C GLU A 50 18.50 7.01 -1.60
N GLN A 51 19.47 7.26 -0.72
CA GLN A 51 20.74 6.55 -0.71
C GLN A 51 20.56 5.05 -0.47
N ALA A 52 19.72 4.66 0.48
CA ALA A 52 19.42 3.25 0.75
C ALA A 52 18.79 2.57 -0.48
N ILE A 53 17.83 3.23 -1.15
CA ILE A 53 17.22 2.71 -2.37
C ILE A 53 18.23 2.55 -3.50
N ILE A 54 19.13 3.52 -3.67
CA ILE A 54 20.17 3.44 -4.70
C ILE A 54 21.14 2.29 -4.41
N GLN A 55 21.48 2.06 -3.14
CA GLN A 55 22.34 0.93 -2.75
C GLN A 55 21.70 -0.44 -3.02
N GLU A 56 20.39 -0.56 -2.76
CA GLU A 56 19.68 -1.85 -2.85
C GLU A 56 19.13 -2.14 -4.25
N TYR A 57 18.65 -1.12 -4.96
CA TYR A 57 17.96 -1.23 -6.26
C TYR A 57 18.68 -0.53 -7.42
N GLY A 58 19.85 0.08 -7.17
CA GLY A 58 20.68 0.75 -8.17
C GLY A 58 20.18 2.13 -8.62
N THR A 59 18.86 2.38 -8.59
CA THR A 59 18.26 3.65 -9.05
C THR A 59 17.08 4.06 -8.18
N PHE A 60 16.98 5.37 -7.92
CA PHE A 60 15.82 5.95 -7.26
C PHE A 60 14.68 6.16 -8.28
N THR A 61 13.68 5.30 -8.22
CA THR A 61 12.45 5.40 -9.02
C THR A 61 11.23 5.30 -8.11
N ALA A 62 10.07 5.81 -8.55
CA ALA A 62 8.83 5.69 -7.78
C ALA A 62 8.48 4.22 -7.46
N LEU A 63 8.76 3.31 -8.40
CA LEU A 63 8.54 1.87 -8.21
C LEU A 63 9.46 1.29 -7.13
N ASN A 64 10.76 1.58 -7.20
CA ASN A 64 11.75 1.08 -6.23
C ASN A 64 11.51 1.67 -4.84
N SER A 65 11.12 2.95 -4.79
CA SER A 65 10.76 3.62 -3.53
C SER A 65 9.57 2.95 -2.86
N ARG A 66 8.54 2.58 -3.64
CA ARG A 66 7.38 1.86 -3.12
C ARG A 66 7.73 0.46 -2.64
N LYS A 67 8.60 -0.26 -3.37
CA LYS A 67 9.09 -1.59 -2.96
C LYS A 67 9.89 -1.52 -1.66
N ALA A 68 10.84 -0.61 -1.57
CA ALA A 68 11.67 -0.40 -0.38
C ALA A 68 10.81 -0.02 0.84
N ALA A 69 9.85 0.89 0.66
CA ALA A 69 8.92 1.26 1.73
C ALA A 69 8.06 0.07 2.19
N HIS A 70 7.57 -0.76 1.26
CA HIS A 70 6.79 -1.95 1.60
C HIS A 70 7.63 -2.98 2.37
N ALA A 71 8.85 -3.26 1.90
CA ALA A 71 9.77 -4.19 2.56
C ALA A 71 10.15 -3.71 3.97
N ALA A 72 10.41 -2.41 4.14
CA ALA A 72 10.70 -1.83 5.45
C ALA A 72 9.50 -1.95 6.42
N LEU A 73 8.28 -1.70 5.94
CA LEU A 73 7.07 -1.87 6.73
C LEU A 73 6.83 -3.33 7.10
N GLU A 74 7.00 -4.26 6.17
CA GLU A 74 6.83 -5.69 6.42
C GLU A 74 7.81 -6.19 7.47
N LYS A 75 9.08 -5.79 7.36
CA LYS A 75 10.11 -6.09 8.37
C LYS A 75 9.76 -5.52 9.74
N TRP A 76 9.35 -4.25 9.80
CA TRP A 76 8.95 -3.60 11.05
C TRP A 76 7.75 -4.30 11.70
N ILE A 77 6.74 -4.67 10.90
CA ILE A 77 5.56 -5.42 11.37
C ILE A 77 5.98 -6.77 11.95
N GLN A 78 6.83 -7.53 11.24
CA GLN A 78 7.33 -8.82 11.73
C GLN A 78 8.10 -8.67 13.04
N GLU A 79 9.00 -7.68 13.14
CA GLU A 79 9.78 -7.41 14.35
C GLU A 79 8.93 -6.94 15.54
N THR A 80 7.82 -6.25 15.26
CA THR A 80 6.91 -5.71 16.29
C THR A 80 5.90 -6.74 16.76
N LEU A 81 5.38 -7.60 15.87
CA LEU A 81 4.42 -8.66 16.20
C LEU A 81 5.05 -9.93 16.75
N SER A 82 6.36 -10.15 16.51
CA SER A 82 7.09 -11.30 17.08
C SER A 82 7.59 -11.05 18.51
N LYS A 83 7.27 -9.88 19.10
CA LYS A 83 7.52 -9.53 20.50
C LYS A 83 6.23 -9.61 21.30
#